data_AF-A0A7J8MNJ7-F1
#
_entry.id   AF-A0A7J8MNJ7-F1
#
_cell.length_a   1.000
_cell.length_b   1.000
_cell.length_c   1.000
_cell.angle_alpha   90.00
_cell.angle_beta   90.00
_cell.angle_gamma   90.00
#
_symmetry.space_group_name_H-M   'P 1'
#
loop_
_entity.id
_entity.type
_entity.pdbx_description
1 polymer ?
#
loop_
_entity_poly.entity_id
_entity_poly.type
_entity_poly.pdbx_seq_one_letter_code
_entity_poly.pdbx_strand_id
1 'polypeptide(L)'
;PPSRAYEAPTPGSGWASTPGGNYSEAGTPRDSNLAYVNAPSPYMPSTPSGQPMTPSSGFYIPGTPGGQPMTPGTGGLDIMSPVIGADNEGPWFMPDILVNVHKSGDETLGIIQEVLQDGSCKVGLGLNGSGDTIIVMPSEMEIVPPRKSDKIKIMGGSLRGVTGKLIGVDGTDGIVRIDDSLDVKILDLVMLAKLP
;
A
#
# COMPACT_ATOMS: atom_id res chain seq x y z
N PRO A 1 -26.81 -39.69 -44.58
CA PRO A 1 -27.67 -39.05 -43.54
C PRO A 1 -26.97 -37.82 -42.93
N PRO A 2 -27.43 -36.59 -43.22
CA PRO A 2 -26.81 -35.40 -42.64
C PRO A 2 -27.19 -35.28 -41.16
N SER A 3 -26.19 -35.20 -40.28
CA SER A 3 -26.38 -34.95 -38.85
C SER A 3 -26.72 -33.48 -38.60
N ARG A 4 -27.79 -33.28 -37.82
CA ARG A 4 -28.50 -32.04 -37.53
C ARG A 4 -27.64 -30.99 -36.81
N ALA A 5 -27.83 -29.72 -37.14
CA ALA A 5 -27.23 -28.60 -36.41
C ALA A 5 -27.78 -28.53 -34.98
N TYR A 6 -26.91 -28.22 -34.01
CA TYR A 6 -27.27 -27.99 -32.62
C TYR A 6 -27.94 -26.62 -32.48
N GLU A 7 -29.16 -26.59 -31.94
CA GLU A 7 -29.94 -25.37 -31.69
C GLU A 7 -29.85 -25.07 -30.19
N ALA A 8 -29.26 -23.93 -29.83
CA ALA A 8 -29.14 -23.50 -28.43
C ALA A 8 -30.50 -22.97 -27.93
N PRO A 9 -30.86 -23.19 -26.64
CA PRO A 9 -32.05 -22.57 -26.07
C PRO A 9 -31.86 -21.05 -26.02
N THR A 10 -32.68 -20.32 -26.77
CA THR A 10 -32.83 -18.86 -26.64
C THR A 10 -33.26 -18.54 -25.20
N PRO A 11 -32.54 -17.66 -24.46
CA PRO A 11 -33.01 -17.20 -23.16
C PRO A 11 -34.37 -16.54 -23.31
N GLY A 12 -35.37 -17.18 -22.70
CA GLY A 12 -36.76 -16.75 -22.74
C GLY A 12 -36.95 -15.34 -22.22
N SER A 13 -37.67 -14.56 -23.01
CA SER A 13 -38.57 -13.49 -22.62
C SER A 13 -39.36 -13.85 -21.35
N GLY A 14 -39.14 -13.13 -20.24
CA GLY A 14 -39.86 -13.37 -18.99
C GLY A 14 -39.45 -12.47 -17.82
N TRP A 15 -39.30 -11.16 -18.00
CA TRP A 15 -39.30 -10.24 -16.86
C TRP A 15 -40.76 -9.90 -16.52
N ALA A 16 -41.22 -10.40 -15.38
CA ALA A 16 -42.51 -10.03 -14.82
C ALA A 16 -42.48 -8.56 -14.36
N SER A 17 -43.38 -7.74 -14.89
CA SER A 17 -43.58 -6.35 -14.45
C SER A 17 -44.33 -6.31 -13.13
N THR A 18 -43.68 -5.85 -12.06
CA THR A 18 -44.34 -5.48 -10.80
C THR A 18 -44.89 -4.05 -10.87
N PRO A 19 -46.17 -3.80 -10.53
CA PRO A 19 -46.71 -2.44 -10.49
C PRO A 19 -46.35 -1.70 -9.19
N GLY A 20 -45.85 -0.45 -9.31
CA GLY A 20 -46.06 0.61 -8.33
C GLY A 20 -44.96 0.83 -7.28
N GLY A 21 -44.27 1.97 -7.36
CA GLY A 21 -43.37 2.47 -6.31
C GLY A 21 -42.94 3.92 -6.59
N ASN A 22 -43.62 4.86 -5.92
CA ASN A 22 -43.52 6.31 -6.08
C ASN A 22 -42.16 6.85 -5.59
N TYR A 23 -41.48 7.69 -6.37
CA TYR A 23 -40.24 8.38 -5.97
C TYR A 23 -40.58 9.72 -5.31
N SER A 24 -40.76 9.72 -4.00
CA SER A 24 -40.72 10.94 -3.20
C SER A 24 -40.14 10.60 -1.85
N GLU A 25 -38.95 11.16 -1.57
CA GLU A 25 -38.40 11.51 -0.25
C GLU A 25 -36.89 11.24 -0.19
N ALA A 26 -36.14 12.15 -0.82
CA ALA A 26 -34.73 12.36 -0.50
C ALA A 26 -34.67 13.03 0.89
N GLY A 27 -34.46 12.24 1.93
CA GLY A 27 -34.23 12.74 3.29
C GLY A 27 -32.90 13.47 3.38
N THR A 28 -32.95 14.79 3.57
CA THR A 28 -31.83 15.60 4.07
C THR A 28 -32.22 16.14 5.45
N PRO A 29 -31.45 15.92 6.52
CA PRO A 29 -31.70 16.60 7.78
C PRO A 29 -31.18 18.03 7.67
N ARG A 30 -32.10 18.98 7.60
CA ARG A 30 -31.84 20.42 7.67
C ARG A 30 -32.06 20.90 9.10
N ASP A 31 -31.13 21.71 9.57
CA ASP A 31 -31.12 22.41 10.85
C ASP A 31 -32.46 23.08 11.18
N SER A 32 -32.93 22.91 12.41
CA SER A 32 -33.93 23.79 13.03
C SER A 32 -33.81 23.74 14.55
N ASN A 33 -33.15 24.77 15.07
CA ASN A 33 -33.06 25.13 16.48
C ASN A 33 -34.35 25.86 16.88
N LEU A 34 -35.13 25.36 17.84
CA LEU A 34 -35.98 26.13 18.77
C LEU A 34 -36.46 25.27 19.96
N ALA A 35 -35.69 25.36 21.04
CA ALA A 35 -36.06 25.62 22.44
C ALA A 35 -37.25 24.92 23.16
N TYR A 36 -36.89 24.41 24.35
CA TYR A 36 -37.66 24.05 25.56
C TYR A 36 -38.36 22.69 25.63
N VAL A 37 -37.77 21.73 26.37
CA VAL A 37 -38.26 21.21 27.67
C VAL A 37 -37.08 20.61 28.49
N ASN A 38 -37.10 20.91 29.78
CA ASN A 38 -36.21 20.54 30.90
C ASN A 38 -35.89 19.04 31.10
N ALA A 39 -34.63 18.71 31.39
CA ALA A 39 -34.24 17.63 32.33
C ALA A 39 -32.79 17.85 32.87
N PRO A 40 -32.50 17.64 34.16
CA PRO A 40 -31.24 18.02 34.79
C PRO A 40 -30.18 16.90 34.74
N SER A 41 -28.97 17.21 34.28
CA SER A 41 -27.81 16.30 34.35
C SER A 41 -26.68 16.95 35.17
N PRO A 42 -26.30 16.38 36.33
CA PRO A 42 -25.27 16.93 37.18
C PRO A 42 -23.92 16.17 37.06
N TYR A 43 -22.85 16.93 37.28
CA TYR A 43 -21.45 16.55 37.57
C TYR A 43 -20.46 16.28 36.41
N MET A 44 -19.65 17.32 36.15
CA MET A 44 -18.25 17.23 35.71
C MET A 44 -17.34 16.91 36.91
N PRO A 45 -16.22 16.18 36.70
CA PRO A 45 -15.00 16.37 37.49
C PRO A 45 -13.90 17.01 36.64
N SER A 46 -13.41 18.14 37.11
CA SER A 46 -12.30 18.93 36.57
C SER A 46 -10.96 18.19 36.64
N THR A 47 -10.23 18.11 35.54
CA THR A 47 -8.77 17.84 35.57
C THR A 47 -8.01 19.17 35.56
N PRO A 48 -7.16 19.46 36.56
CA PRO A 48 -6.52 20.76 36.69
C PRO A 48 -5.31 20.90 35.77
N SER A 49 -5.23 22.05 35.11
CA SER A 49 -4.04 22.57 34.46
C SER A 49 -2.98 23.00 35.49
N GLY A 50 -1.71 22.71 35.22
CA GLY A 50 -0.58 23.24 35.99
C GLY A 50 0.78 22.82 35.41
N GLN A 51 1.48 23.77 34.79
CA GLN A 51 2.90 23.69 34.40
C GLN A 51 3.81 24.37 35.46
N PRO A 52 5.15 24.20 35.41
CA PRO A 52 6.02 23.88 36.54
C PRO A 52 6.78 25.08 37.16
N MET A 53 7.29 24.93 38.40
CA MET A 53 8.42 25.71 38.95
C MET A 53 9.14 24.96 40.11
N THR A 54 10.48 25.04 40.13
CA THR A 54 11.51 24.52 41.09
C THR A 54 11.61 25.36 42.40
N PRO A 55 12.53 25.21 43.39
CA PRO A 55 13.67 24.29 43.64
C PRO A 55 13.88 23.77 45.12
N SER A 56 14.86 22.86 45.28
CA SER A 56 15.82 22.70 46.41
C SER A 56 15.54 21.90 47.72
N SER A 57 16.64 21.20 48.09
CA SER A 57 17.06 20.57 49.36
C SER A 57 16.38 19.25 49.73
N GLY A 58 17.05 18.10 49.87
CA GLY A 58 18.48 17.77 49.97
C GLY A 58 18.64 16.79 51.13
N PHE A 59 19.13 15.56 50.91
CA PHE A 59 19.81 14.80 51.95
C PHE A 59 20.76 13.74 51.34
N TYR A 60 21.96 13.75 51.91
CA TYR A 60 23.23 13.14 51.52
C TYR A 60 23.24 11.61 51.62
N ILE A 61 24.02 10.93 50.74
CA ILE A 61 24.84 9.77 51.15
C ILE A 61 26.20 9.82 50.39
N PRO A 62 27.36 9.59 51.05
CA PRO A 62 28.71 9.89 50.56
C PRO A 62 29.33 8.78 49.70
N GLY A 63 30.41 9.12 48.98
CA GLY A 63 30.98 8.30 47.90
C GLY A 63 31.83 7.09 48.29
N THR A 64 32.03 6.23 47.30
CA THR A 64 33.08 5.20 47.25
C THR A 64 33.87 5.32 45.94
N PRO A 65 35.20 5.45 45.99
CA PRO A 65 36.06 5.50 44.80
C PRO A 65 36.42 4.07 44.36
N GLY A 66 36.02 3.68 43.15
CA GLY A 66 36.36 2.38 42.59
C GLY A 66 36.18 2.38 41.07
N GLY A 67 37.30 2.29 40.34
CA GLY A 67 37.33 2.37 38.89
C GLY A 67 36.75 1.13 38.18
N GLN A 68 36.17 1.42 37.00
CA GLN A 68 36.21 0.71 35.71
C GLN A 68 35.91 -0.81 35.63
N PRO A 69 35.22 -1.29 34.56
CA PRO A 69 35.65 -1.03 33.18
C PRO A 69 34.57 -0.62 32.18
N MET A 70 35.02 0.18 31.21
CA MET A 70 34.45 0.26 29.88
C MET A 70 34.49 -1.14 29.25
N THR A 71 33.41 -1.62 28.67
CA THR A 71 33.39 -2.86 27.87
C THR A 71 33.82 -2.54 26.44
N PRO A 72 34.96 -3.04 25.92
CA PRO A 72 35.35 -2.88 24.52
C PRO A 72 35.15 -4.18 23.72
N GLY A 73 34.41 -4.10 22.59
CA GLY A 73 34.42 -5.05 21.47
C GLY A 73 33.68 -6.39 21.71
N THR A 74 33.06 -7.08 20.75
CA THR A 74 33.05 -7.05 19.28
C THR A 74 31.95 -8.02 18.79
N GLY A 75 31.28 -7.70 17.67
CA GLY A 75 30.83 -8.73 16.71
C GLY A 75 29.45 -9.37 16.92
N GLY A 76 28.42 -8.74 16.37
CA GLY A 76 27.13 -9.37 16.08
C GLY A 76 26.47 -8.60 14.94
N LEU A 77 26.51 -9.18 13.74
CA LEU A 77 25.89 -8.65 12.53
C LEU A 77 24.37 -8.77 12.64
N ASP A 78 23.70 -7.72 13.10
CA ASP A 78 22.24 -7.58 12.92
C ASP A 78 22.01 -6.59 11.79
N ILE A 79 22.39 -7.03 10.59
CA ILE A 79 22.06 -6.38 9.33
C ILE A 79 20.55 -6.52 9.11
N MET A 80 19.91 -5.35 8.98
CA MET A 80 18.65 -5.10 8.28
C MET A 80 17.34 -5.52 8.97
N SER A 81 16.68 -4.52 9.53
CA SER A 81 15.28 -4.28 9.18
C SER A 81 15.09 -2.79 8.93
N PRO A 82 14.97 -2.32 7.68
CA PRO A 82 14.37 -1.03 7.45
C PRO A 82 12.89 -1.19 7.83
N VAL A 83 12.54 -0.72 9.03
CA VAL A 83 11.14 -0.37 9.31
C VAL A 83 10.85 0.90 8.50
N ILE A 84 10.63 0.76 7.19
CA ILE A 84 10.02 1.83 6.40
C ILE A 84 8.51 1.64 6.57
N GLY A 85 8.06 1.95 7.79
CA GLY A 85 6.70 2.39 8.04
C GLY A 85 6.62 3.82 7.58
N ALA A 86 6.40 4.01 6.28
CA ALA A 86 5.96 5.27 5.74
C ALA A 86 4.73 4.95 4.92
N ASP A 87 3.58 5.18 5.52
CA ASP A 87 2.41 5.79 4.87
C ASP A 87 2.87 6.95 3.96
N ASN A 88 3.36 6.62 2.77
CA ASN A 88 3.74 7.59 1.75
C ASN A 88 2.99 7.26 0.48
N GLU A 89 2.06 8.14 0.13
CA GLU A 89 1.26 8.09 -1.08
C GLU A 89 2.17 8.43 -2.28
N GLY A 90 2.99 7.48 -2.72
CA GLY A 90 3.89 7.65 -3.87
C GLY A 90 4.13 6.32 -4.59
N PRO A 91 4.51 6.31 -5.88
CA PRO A 91 4.87 5.08 -6.59
C PRO A 91 6.05 4.41 -5.88
N TRP A 92 5.76 3.31 -5.19
CA TRP A 92 6.76 2.60 -4.40
C TRP A 92 7.63 1.77 -5.32
N PHE A 93 8.70 2.36 -5.81
CA PHE A 93 9.80 1.58 -6.36
C PHE A 93 10.25 0.55 -5.33
N MET A 94 10.43 -0.68 -5.79
CA MET A 94 10.82 -1.80 -4.95
C MET A 94 11.57 -2.82 -5.79
N PRO A 95 12.35 -3.74 -5.19
CA PRO A 95 13.07 -4.75 -5.93
C PRO A 95 12.16 -5.69 -6.73
N ASP A 96 12.75 -6.29 -7.76
CA ASP A 96 12.23 -7.34 -8.65
C ASP A 96 11.18 -6.89 -9.67
N ILE A 97 10.79 -5.61 -9.68
CA ILE A 97 9.78 -5.10 -10.62
C ILE A 97 10.42 -4.64 -11.92
N LEU A 98 9.68 -4.82 -13.02
CA LEU A 98 10.06 -4.36 -14.35
C LEU A 98 9.74 -2.86 -14.49
N VAL A 99 10.75 -2.11 -14.90
CA VAL A 99 10.67 -0.68 -15.15
C VAL A 99 11.15 -0.35 -16.55
N ASN A 100 10.69 0.79 -17.03
CA ASN A 100 11.13 1.42 -18.24
C ASN A 100 12.07 2.58 -17.90
N VAL A 101 13.28 2.57 -18.44
CA VAL A 101 14.32 3.56 -18.14
C VAL A 101 14.50 4.48 -19.34
N HIS A 102 14.43 5.79 -19.11
CA HIS A 102 14.50 6.84 -20.15
C HIS A 102 15.86 7.56 -20.18
N LYS A 103 16.93 6.86 -19.80
CA LYS A 103 18.25 7.48 -19.64
C LYS A 103 18.85 7.81 -21.00
N SER A 104 19.24 9.07 -21.20
CA SER A 104 19.91 9.56 -22.41
C SER A 104 19.08 9.50 -23.70
N GLY A 105 17.74 9.46 -23.60
CA GLY A 105 16.84 9.54 -24.74
C GLY A 105 16.56 8.20 -25.44
N ASP A 106 17.10 7.10 -24.92
CA ASP A 106 16.71 5.74 -25.32
C ASP A 106 15.85 5.12 -24.22
N GLU A 107 14.85 4.35 -24.64
CA GLU A 107 13.87 3.73 -23.76
C GLU A 107 14.22 2.24 -23.59
N THR A 108 14.74 1.88 -22.42
CA THR A 108 15.26 0.54 -22.15
C THR A 108 14.57 -0.08 -20.94
N LEU A 109 14.11 -1.32 -21.09
CA LEU A 109 13.56 -2.08 -19.98
C LEU A 109 14.65 -2.50 -19.00
N GLY A 110 14.33 -2.55 -17.72
CA GLY A 110 15.22 -3.04 -16.67
C GLY A 110 14.47 -3.54 -15.46
N ILE A 111 15.18 -4.20 -14.56
CA ILE A 111 14.65 -4.69 -13.29
C ILE A 111 15.32 -3.95 -12.15
N ILE A 112 14.52 -3.44 -11.22
CA ILE A 112 15.07 -2.86 -9.98
C ILE A 112 15.67 -3.98 -9.14
N GLN A 113 16.98 -3.91 -8.92
CA GLN A 113 17.70 -4.82 -8.03
C GLN A 113 17.66 -4.30 -6.59
N GLU A 114 17.76 -2.99 -6.39
CA GLU A 114 17.82 -2.36 -5.09
C GLU A 114 17.33 -0.91 -5.16
N VAL A 115 16.64 -0.46 -4.11
CA VAL A 115 16.27 0.94 -3.90
C VAL A 115 17.20 1.50 -2.82
N LEU A 116 17.98 2.52 -3.18
CA LEU A 116 18.98 3.14 -2.33
C LEU A 116 18.33 4.11 -1.34
N GLN A 117 19.05 4.45 -0.26
CA GLN A 117 18.55 5.32 0.82
C GLN A 117 18.25 6.76 0.35
N ASP A 118 18.88 7.19 -0.73
CA ASP A 118 18.63 8.49 -1.37
C ASP A 118 17.41 8.48 -2.30
N GLY A 119 16.72 7.34 -2.44
CA GLY A 119 15.57 7.14 -3.31
C GLY A 119 15.92 6.78 -4.75
N SER A 120 17.21 6.76 -5.12
CA SER A 120 17.64 6.26 -6.43
C SER A 120 17.53 4.75 -6.51
N CYS A 121 17.46 4.20 -7.72
CA CYS A 121 17.29 2.77 -7.94
C CYS A 121 18.48 2.21 -8.72
N LYS A 122 19.02 1.09 -8.22
CA LYS A 122 19.98 0.25 -8.93
C LYS A 122 19.20 -0.69 -9.84
N VAL A 123 19.32 -0.48 -11.15
CA VAL A 123 18.55 -1.20 -12.18
C VAL A 123 19.49 -2.04 -13.03
N GLY A 124 19.20 -3.32 -13.14
CA GLY A 124 19.82 -4.19 -14.15
C GLY A 124 19.08 -4.06 -15.46
N LEU A 125 19.76 -3.65 -16.52
CA LEU A 125 19.15 -3.47 -17.84
C LEU A 125 18.77 -4.82 -18.48
N GLY A 126 17.74 -4.78 -19.32
CA GLY A 126 17.17 -5.94 -20.00
C GLY A 126 16.01 -6.59 -19.22
N LEU A 127 15.23 -7.40 -19.93
CA LEU A 127 14.01 -8.06 -19.43
C LEU A 127 14.25 -8.98 -18.23
N ASN A 128 15.47 -9.51 -18.09
CA ASN A 128 15.84 -10.46 -17.04
C ASN A 128 16.80 -9.84 -16.01
N GLY A 129 17.10 -8.54 -16.11
CA GLY A 129 18.04 -7.85 -15.21
C GLY A 129 19.50 -8.33 -15.31
N SER A 130 19.83 -9.07 -16.36
CA SER A 130 21.16 -9.66 -16.60
C SER A 130 22.13 -8.74 -17.35
N GLY A 131 21.67 -7.58 -17.83
CA GLY A 131 22.50 -6.62 -18.52
C GLY A 131 23.31 -5.73 -17.58
N ASP A 132 23.79 -4.62 -18.12
CA ASP A 132 24.53 -3.62 -17.34
C ASP A 132 23.69 -3.08 -16.19
N THR A 133 24.34 -2.85 -15.05
CA THR A 133 23.69 -2.26 -13.88
C THR A 133 23.97 -0.77 -13.84
N ILE A 134 22.91 0.02 -13.75
CA ILE A 134 22.98 1.48 -13.68
C ILE A 134 22.23 1.99 -12.46
N ILE A 135 22.60 3.19 -12.01
CA ILE A 135 21.82 3.93 -11.01
C ILE A 135 21.01 4.98 -11.77
N VAL A 136 19.71 5.03 -11.46
CA VAL A 136 18.73 5.93 -12.07
C VAL A 136 17.88 6.60 -11.00
N MET A 137 17.51 7.85 -11.26
CA MET A 137 16.55 8.56 -10.42
C MET A 137 15.13 8.09 -10.72
N PRO A 138 14.20 8.18 -9.75
CA PRO A 138 12.77 7.94 -9.96
C PRO A 138 12.19 8.69 -11.16
N SER A 139 12.64 9.92 -11.42
CA SER A 139 12.19 10.74 -12.55
C SER A 139 12.66 10.24 -13.92
N GLU A 140 13.65 9.35 -13.96
CA GLU A 140 14.22 8.78 -15.19
C GLU A 140 13.64 7.40 -15.51
N MET A 141 12.68 6.91 -14.72
CA MET A 141 12.08 5.60 -14.91
C MET A 141 10.57 5.58 -14.62
N GLU A 142 9.89 4.61 -15.22
CA GLU A 142 8.45 4.38 -15.03
C GLU A 142 8.19 2.90 -14.78
N ILE A 143 7.23 2.58 -13.93
CA ILE A 143 6.81 1.19 -13.67
C ILE A 143 6.07 0.67 -14.89
N VAL A 144 6.43 -0.52 -15.38
CA VAL A 144 5.72 -1.13 -16.50
C VAL A 144 4.37 -1.66 -16.02
N PRO A 145 3.24 -1.14 -16.57
CA PRO A 145 1.92 -1.58 -16.15
C PRO A 145 1.68 -3.06 -16.58
N PRO A 146 1.20 -3.92 -15.67
CA PRO A 146 0.99 -5.32 -15.97
C PRO A 146 -0.23 -5.55 -16.89
N ARG A 147 -0.19 -6.65 -17.63
CA ARG A 147 -1.28 -7.10 -18.51
C ARG A 147 -1.88 -8.42 -18.02
N LYS A 148 -3.07 -8.76 -18.53
CA LYS A 148 -3.71 -10.04 -18.23
C LYS A 148 -2.73 -11.20 -18.49
N SER A 149 -2.62 -12.07 -17.49
CA SER A 149 -1.70 -13.21 -17.39
C SER A 149 -0.26 -12.90 -16.98
N ASP A 150 0.12 -11.64 -16.79
CA ASP A 150 1.44 -11.30 -16.24
C ASP A 150 1.53 -11.72 -14.77
N LYS A 151 2.76 -12.08 -14.37
CA LYS A 151 3.13 -12.13 -12.95
C LYS A 151 3.31 -10.69 -12.45
N ILE A 152 2.84 -10.44 -11.25
CA ILE A 152 2.85 -9.11 -10.64
C ILE A 152 3.42 -9.14 -9.24
N LYS A 153 3.82 -7.96 -8.78
CA LYS A 153 4.10 -7.65 -7.38
C LYS A 153 3.24 -6.47 -6.96
N ILE A 154 2.61 -6.57 -5.79
CA ILE A 154 1.77 -5.52 -5.23
C ILE A 154 2.67 -4.48 -4.55
N MET A 155 2.58 -3.22 -4.96
CA MET A 155 3.48 -2.14 -4.52
C MET A 155 2.99 -1.38 -3.30
N GLY A 156 1.70 -1.44 -2.96
CA GLY A 156 1.11 -0.66 -1.87
C GLY A 156 0.04 -1.40 -1.08
N GLY A 157 -0.50 -0.72 -0.06
CA GLY A 157 -1.54 -1.27 0.81
C GLY A 157 -1.04 -2.39 1.73
N SER A 158 -1.98 -3.13 2.32
CA SER A 158 -1.68 -4.21 3.28
C SER A 158 -1.03 -5.45 2.66
N LEU A 159 -1.11 -5.60 1.34
CA LEU A 159 -0.53 -6.71 0.58
C LEU A 159 0.76 -6.31 -0.14
N ARG A 160 1.39 -5.19 0.24
CA ARG A 160 2.66 -4.75 -0.35
C ARG A 160 3.72 -5.86 -0.27
N GLY A 161 4.39 -6.11 -1.40
CA GLY A 161 5.42 -7.14 -1.55
C GLY A 161 4.88 -8.51 -1.93
N VAL A 162 3.58 -8.75 -1.81
CA VAL A 162 2.96 -10.02 -2.20
C VAL A 162 2.96 -10.15 -3.72
N THR A 163 3.23 -11.35 -4.22
CA THR A 163 3.19 -11.68 -5.64
C THR A 163 1.89 -12.36 -6.03
N GLY A 164 1.58 -12.30 -7.32
CA GLY A 164 0.43 -12.99 -7.86
C GLY A 164 0.42 -12.99 -9.37
N LYS A 165 -0.73 -13.36 -9.91
CA LYS A 165 -1.02 -13.31 -11.34
C LYS A 165 -2.22 -12.41 -11.61
N LEU A 166 -2.07 -11.47 -12.53
CA LEU A 166 -3.19 -10.66 -13.01
C LEU A 166 -4.08 -11.52 -13.89
N ILE A 167 -5.28 -11.87 -13.44
CA ILE A 167 -6.21 -12.77 -14.15
C ILE A 167 -7.28 -12.02 -14.94
N GLY A 168 -7.49 -10.73 -14.65
CA GLY A 168 -8.43 -9.86 -15.36
C GLY A 168 -8.16 -8.39 -15.06
N VAL A 169 -8.75 -7.52 -15.87
CA VAL A 169 -8.75 -6.06 -15.70
C VAL A 169 -10.18 -5.58 -15.87
N ASP A 170 -10.65 -4.76 -14.95
CA ASP A 170 -11.97 -4.14 -14.96
C ASP A 170 -11.82 -2.64 -14.68
N GLY A 171 -11.98 -1.80 -15.71
CA GLY A 171 -11.73 -0.36 -15.60
C GLY A 171 -10.29 -0.04 -15.15
N THR A 172 -10.16 0.61 -13.99
CA THR A 172 -8.88 0.93 -13.34
C THR A 172 -8.38 -0.18 -12.41
N ASP A 173 -9.19 -1.21 -12.18
CA ASP A 173 -8.87 -2.27 -11.23
C ASP A 173 -8.32 -3.52 -11.92
N GLY A 174 -7.33 -4.14 -11.28
CA GLY A 174 -6.80 -5.45 -11.60
C GLY A 174 -7.40 -6.54 -10.71
N ILE A 175 -7.83 -7.63 -11.33
CA ILE A 175 -8.27 -8.85 -10.64
C ILE A 175 -7.05 -9.77 -10.52
N VAL A 176 -6.53 -9.92 -9.31
CA VAL A 176 -5.27 -10.60 -9.01
C VAL A 176 -5.54 -11.89 -8.25
N ARG A 177 -4.94 -12.99 -8.70
CA ARG A 177 -4.84 -14.24 -7.92
C ARG A 177 -3.52 -14.23 -7.14
N ILE A 178 -3.59 -14.32 -5.83
CA ILE A 178 -2.43 -14.35 -4.93
C ILE A 178 -1.75 -15.72 -5.00
N ASP A 179 -0.42 -15.76 -5.11
CA ASP A 179 0.31 -17.02 -5.31
C ASP A 179 0.25 -17.93 -4.06
N ASP A 180 0.46 -17.37 -2.86
CA ASP A 180 0.59 -18.17 -1.63
C ASP A 180 -0.75 -18.66 -1.05
N SER A 181 -1.82 -17.87 -1.19
CA SER A 181 -3.14 -18.17 -0.60
C SER A 181 -4.19 -18.63 -1.62
N LEU A 182 -3.92 -18.49 -2.92
CA LEU A 182 -4.88 -18.69 -4.02
C LEU A 182 -6.11 -17.77 -3.99
N ASP A 183 -6.15 -16.81 -3.06
CA ASP A 183 -7.22 -15.82 -2.96
C ASP A 183 -7.26 -14.91 -4.19
N VAL A 184 -8.45 -14.43 -4.53
CA VAL A 184 -8.63 -13.40 -5.56
C VAL A 184 -8.89 -12.06 -4.89
N LYS A 185 -8.14 -11.04 -5.31
CA LYS A 185 -8.26 -9.65 -4.84
C LYS A 185 -8.51 -8.72 -6.01
N ILE A 186 -9.26 -7.66 -5.76
CA ILE A 186 -9.45 -6.54 -6.68
C ILE A 186 -8.61 -5.40 -6.11
N LEU A 187 -7.65 -4.91 -6.89
CA LEU A 187 -6.69 -3.88 -6.51
C LEU A 187 -6.57 -2.88 -7.64
N ASP A 188 -6.33 -1.61 -7.34
CA ASP A 188 -6.06 -0.61 -8.38
C ASP A 188 -4.81 -1.02 -9.19
N LEU A 189 -4.90 -0.97 -10.51
CA LEU A 189 -3.79 -1.26 -11.42
C LEU A 189 -2.55 -0.42 -11.10
N VAL A 190 -2.70 0.80 -10.60
CA VAL A 190 -1.58 1.67 -10.24
C VAL A 190 -0.72 1.10 -9.10
N MET A 191 -1.29 0.19 -8.30
CA MET A 191 -0.59 -0.48 -7.21
C MET A 191 0.07 -1.78 -7.65
N LEU A 192 -0.02 -2.16 -8.93
CA LEU A 192 0.52 -3.40 -9.45
C LEU A 192 1.70 -3.13 -10.37
N ALA A 193 2.81 -3.81 -10.13
CA ALA A 193 3.95 -3.80 -11.04
C ALA A 193 4.12 -5.16 -11.71
N LYS A 194 4.56 -5.13 -12.97
CA LYS A 194 4.94 -6.32 -13.71
C LYS A 194 6.24 -6.92 -13.14
N LEU A 195 6.27 -8.23 -12.99
CA LEU A 195 7.49 -9.02 -12.77
C LEU A 195 8.07 -9.49 -14.12
N PRO A 196 9.39 -9.76 -14.20
CA PRO A 196 10.04 -10.30 -15.40
C PRO A 196 9.45 -11.64 -15.89
#